data_AF-A0A838IYP5-F1
#
_entry.id   AF-A0A838IYP5-F1
#
_cell.length_a   1.000
_cell.length_b   1.000
_cell.length_c   1.000
_cell.angle_alpha   90.00
_cell.angle_beta   90.00
_cell.angle_gamma   90.00
#
_symmetry.space_group_name_H-M   'P 1'
#
loop_
_entity.id
_entity.type
_entity.pdbx_description
1 polymer ?
#
loop_
_entity_poly.entity_id
_entity_poly.type
_entity_poly.pdbx_seq_one_letter_code
_entity_poly.pdbx_strand_id
1 'polypeptide(L)'
;MRVPTLDDVDVDGKRVLVRVDFNVPLQEGGVVGDDTRIRATLPTLRELLDAGATLVLASHLGRPKGPDDEARLAPVAERLAELLERPVRYTPTSGPGASEQQTFVAAGESGSITLLENTRFDARETKNDPELAKVLAGYADLFVNDAFGAAHRAHASTEGVARLLPSYAGRLLERELTALGALLDDPERPFVVVLGGAKVSDKIGVISNLLGVADTILIGGAMAFTFAKAAGGRVGDSLVEDDKLDLARDLVTEAEERGVRLLVPDDVVCAPRVERGIEIAVHAIDDIPDGQKGLDVGPDTIRRFERIVLAARTVLWNGPMGVFEIPPFDVGTRAIAHAVAESGASSVIGGGDSVAAVNAIGVADRIGHVSTGGGASLEFLEGRTLPGVAALGSVGGA
;
A
#
# COMPACT_ATOMS: atom_id res chain seq x y z
N MET A 1 -3.37 -14.18 -16.66
CA MET A 1 -2.17 -15.06 -16.77
C MET A 1 -1.67 -15.27 -15.34
N ARG A 2 -1.42 -16.52 -14.93
CA ARG A 2 -0.93 -16.82 -13.57
C ARG A 2 0.49 -16.25 -13.42
N VAL A 3 0.74 -15.47 -12.37
CA VAL A 3 2.08 -14.98 -12.03
C VAL A 3 2.89 -16.14 -11.46
N PRO A 4 4.10 -16.46 -11.98
CA PRO A 4 4.96 -17.48 -11.39
C PRO A 4 5.34 -17.15 -9.95
N THR A 5 5.42 -18.17 -9.12
CA THR A 5 5.66 -18.08 -7.67
C THR A 5 6.89 -18.89 -7.27
N LEU A 6 7.27 -18.84 -5.99
CA LEU A 6 8.36 -19.67 -5.48
C LEU A 6 8.10 -21.18 -5.62
N ASP A 7 6.82 -21.59 -5.69
CA ASP A 7 6.45 -23.00 -5.90
C ASP A 7 6.80 -23.52 -7.31
N ASP A 8 7.11 -22.61 -8.24
CA ASP A 8 7.39 -22.94 -9.64
C ASP A 8 8.91 -22.97 -9.94
N VAL A 9 9.78 -22.91 -8.92
CA VAL A 9 11.24 -22.84 -9.11
C VAL A 9 12.06 -23.60 -8.06
N ASP A 10 13.13 -24.26 -8.52
CA ASP A 10 14.18 -24.81 -7.67
C ASP A 10 15.31 -23.78 -7.49
N VAL A 11 15.64 -23.46 -6.24
CA VAL A 11 16.62 -22.43 -5.87
C VAL A 11 17.88 -22.99 -5.21
N ASP A 12 18.00 -24.31 -5.05
CA ASP A 12 19.13 -24.93 -4.37
C ASP A 12 20.46 -24.61 -5.09
N GLY A 13 21.42 -24.10 -4.32
CA GLY A 13 22.72 -23.66 -4.82
C GLY A 13 22.71 -22.44 -5.74
N LYS A 14 21.54 -21.83 -6.03
CA LYS A 14 21.42 -20.67 -6.92
C LYS A 14 21.60 -19.36 -6.17
N ARG A 15 22.05 -18.33 -6.89
CA ARG A 15 22.04 -16.95 -6.42
C ARG A 15 20.74 -16.28 -6.86
N VAL A 16 20.04 -15.68 -5.91
CA VAL A 16 18.71 -15.08 -6.12
C VAL A 16 18.76 -13.59 -5.83
N LEU A 17 18.41 -12.77 -6.82
CA LEU A 17 18.19 -11.35 -6.62
C LEU A 17 16.75 -11.15 -6.13
N VAL A 18 16.58 -10.69 -4.88
CA VAL A 18 15.27 -10.42 -4.29
C VAL A 18 15.04 -8.92 -4.20
N ARG A 19 14.03 -8.41 -4.89
CA ARG A 19 13.57 -7.03 -4.72
C ARG A 19 12.60 -6.97 -3.53
N VAL A 20 12.96 -6.22 -2.49
CA VAL A 20 12.20 -6.12 -1.23
C VAL A 20 11.84 -4.67 -0.90
N ASP A 21 10.74 -4.40 -0.19
CA ASP A 21 10.40 -3.04 0.22
C ASP A 21 10.94 -2.71 1.62
N PHE A 22 12.19 -2.25 1.71
CA PHE A 22 12.77 -1.73 2.95
C PHE A 22 12.73 -0.21 3.06
N ASN A 23 11.78 0.45 2.39
CA ASN A 23 11.58 1.87 2.60
C ASN A 23 10.84 2.10 3.93
N VAL A 24 11.61 2.06 5.02
CA VAL A 24 11.16 2.21 6.42
C VAL A 24 11.49 3.60 6.97
N PRO A 25 10.72 4.13 7.92
CA PRO A 25 11.09 5.37 8.59
C PRO A 25 12.35 5.15 9.45
N LEU A 26 13.33 6.05 9.30
CA LEU A 26 14.48 6.13 10.18
C LEU A 26 14.26 7.23 11.22
N GLN A 27 14.62 6.94 12.47
CA GLN A 27 14.72 7.90 13.56
C GLN A 27 16.08 8.59 13.56
N GLU A 28 16.22 9.65 14.37
CA GLU A 28 17.51 10.29 14.61
C GLU A 28 18.59 9.26 15.01
N GLY A 29 19.78 9.40 14.44
CA GLY A 29 20.88 8.45 14.64
C GLY A 29 20.82 7.19 13.77
N GLY A 30 19.87 7.10 12.82
CA GLY A 30 19.81 6.00 11.87
C GLY A 30 19.23 4.72 12.45
N VAL A 31 18.29 4.81 13.39
CA VAL A 31 17.59 3.64 13.95
C VAL A 31 16.30 3.39 13.17
N VAL A 32 15.98 2.13 12.86
CA VAL A 32 14.70 1.78 12.21
C VAL A 32 13.55 2.02 13.18
N GLY A 33 12.66 2.96 12.87
CA GLY A 33 11.53 3.33 13.73
C GLY A 33 10.34 2.38 13.62
N ASP A 34 10.08 1.84 12.43
CA ASP A 34 9.04 0.84 12.16
C ASP A 34 9.61 -0.21 11.20
N ASP A 35 9.74 -1.45 11.68
CA ASP A 35 10.32 -2.57 10.93
C ASP A 35 9.25 -3.46 10.25
N THR A 36 7.99 -3.04 10.23
CA THR A 36 6.85 -3.80 9.65
C THR A 36 7.16 -4.30 8.24
N ARG A 37 7.74 -3.45 7.39
CA ARG A 37 8.09 -3.84 6.02
C ARG A 37 9.25 -4.83 5.95
N ILE A 38 10.20 -4.75 6.87
CA ILE A 38 11.30 -5.72 6.97
C ILE A 38 10.75 -7.07 7.41
N ARG A 39 9.85 -7.09 8.41
CA ARG A 39 9.20 -8.33 8.88
C ARG A 39 8.34 -8.98 7.79
N ALA A 40 7.66 -8.18 6.97
CA ALA A 40 6.74 -8.66 5.96
C ALA A 40 7.41 -9.52 4.87
N THR A 41 8.70 -9.30 4.56
CA THR A 41 9.44 -10.11 3.57
C THR A 41 10.16 -11.33 4.17
N LEU A 42 10.27 -11.43 5.50
CA LEU A 42 10.97 -12.55 6.15
C LEU A 42 10.49 -13.95 5.71
N PRO A 43 9.19 -14.20 5.44
CA PRO A 43 8.74 -15.48 4.91
C PRO A 43 9.45 -15.85 3.61
N THR A 44 9.49 -14.94 2.63
CA THR A 44 10.20 -15.12 1.35
C THR A 44 11.68 -15.40 1.57
N LEU A 45 12.35 -14.61 2.41
CA LEU A 45 13.79 -14.75 2.62
C LEU A 45 14.15 -16.07 3.30
N ARG A 46 13.37 -16.48 4.31
CA ARG A 46 13.59 -17.74 5.05
C ARG A 46 13.36 -18.94 4.14
N GLU A 47 12.28 -18.95 3.37
CA GLU A 47 11.98 -20.03 2.42
C GLU A 47 13.11 -20.23 1.41
N LEU A 48 13.62 -19.15 0.80
CA LEU A 48 14.73 -19.23 -0.14
C LEU A 48 16.02 -19.73 0.52
N LEU A 49 16.34 -19.25 1.73
CA LEU A 49 17.54 -19.67 2.47
C LEU A 49 17.48 -21.13 2.91
N ASP A 50 16.33 -21.57 3.40
CA ASP A 50 16.12 -22.95 3.86
C ASP A 50 16.13 -23.92 2.66
N ALA A 51 15.80 -23.44 1.46
CA ALA A 51 15.94 -24.16 0.19
C ALA A 51 17.36 -24.09 -0.43
N GLY A 52 18.36 -23.53 0.28
CA GLY A 52 19.76 -23.55 -0.16
C GLY A 52 20.21 -22.39 -1.05
N ALA A 53 19.40 -21.34 -1.20
CA ALA A 53 19.75 -20.19 -2.03
C ALA A 53 20.79 -19.26 -1.39
N THR A 54 21.52 -18.53 -2.23
CA THR A 54 22.35 -17.38 -1.86
C THR A 54 21.62 -16.09 -2.21
N LEU A 55 21.41 -15.18 -1.26
CA LEU A 55 20.54 -14.01 -1.47
C LEU A 55 21.31 -12.73 -1.76
N VAL A 56 20.87 -12.01 -2.78
CA VAL A 56 21.23 -10.61 -3.05
C VAL A 56 19.95 -9.78 -2.94
N LEU A 57 19.87 -8.90 -1.95
CA LEU A 57 18.68 -8.11 -1.67
C LEU A 57 18.81 -6.70 -2.25
N ALA A 58 17.78 -6.24 -2.94
CA ALA A 58 17.71 -4.88 -3.49
C ALA A 58 16.53 -4.12 -2.89
N SER A 59 16.80 -2.94 -2.32
CA SER A 59 15.76 -2.04 -1.85
C SER A 59 16.10 -0.59 -2.15
N HIS A 60 15.06 0.25 -2.10
CA HIS A 60 15.20 1.68 -2.01
C HIS A 60 14.90 2.14 -0.58
N LEU A 61 15.44 3.31 -0.23
CA LEU A 61 15.08 4.04 0.99
C LEU A 61 14.92 5.52 0.64
N GLY A 62 13.79 6.12 1.01
CA GLY A 62 13.49 7.52 0.72
C GLY A 62 13.45 7.84 -0.79
N ARG A 63 13.73 9.11 -1.12
CA ARG A 63 13.76 9.62 -2.49
C ARG A 63 15.05 10.41 -2.76
N PRO A 64 16.23 9.82 -2.52
CA PRO A 64 17.49 10.51 -2.77
C PRO A 64 17.66 10.77 -4.27
N LYS A 65 18.45 11.80 -4.62
CA LYS A 65 18.80 12.15 -6.01
C LYS A 65 20.23 11.73 -6.38
N GLY A 66 20.79 10.78 -5.63
CA GLY A 66 22.17 10.33 -5.68
C GLY A 66 22.59 9.78 -4.31
N PRO A 67 23.87 9.47 -4.09
CA PRO A 67 24.37 9.06 -2.78
C PRO A 67 24.04 10.09 -1.70
N ASP A 68 23.45 9.61 -0.61
CA ASP A 68 22.98 10.43 0.52
C ASP A 68 23.15 9.62 1.81
N ASP A 69 23.91 10.14 2.77
CA ASP A 69 24.22 9.41 4.00
C ASP A 69 22.98 9.14 4.85
N GLU A 70 21.95 9.99 4.78
CA GLU A 70 20.69 9.81 5.52
C GLU A 70 19.80 8.71 4.93
N ALA A 71 20.07 8.31 3.67
CA ALA A 71 19.29 7.32 2.94
C ALA A 71 20.06 6.01 2.68
N ARG A 72 21.12 5.74 3.45
CA ARG A 72 21.87 4.47 3.39
C ARG A 72 21.10 3.32 4.01
N LEU A 73 21.36 2.11 3.52
CA LEU A 73 20.70 0.89 3.98
C LEU A 73 21.43 0.17 5.13
N ALA A 74 22.53 0.72 5.67
CA ALA A 74 23.25 0.14 6.82
C ALA A 74 22.32 -0.17 8.02
N PRO A 75 21.48 0.77 8.50
CA PRO A 75 20.51 0.50 9.56
C PRO A 75 19.56 -0.66 9.28
N VAL A 76 19.15 -0.76 8.01
CA VAL A 76 18.24 -1.82 7.55
C VAL A 76 18.96 -3.16 7.55
N ALA A 77 20.24 -3.21 7.13
CA ALA A 77 21.05 -4.42 7.17
C ALA A 77 21.21 -4.94 8.60
N GLU A 78 21.51 -4.06 9.55
CA GLU A 78 21.63 -4.40 10.98
C GLU A 78 20.31 -4.96 11.52
N ARG A 79 19.20 -4.26 11.30
CA ARG A 79 17.89 -4.73 11.76
C ARG A 79 17.48 -6.04 11.11
N LEU A 80 17.76 -6.23 9.82
CA LEU A 80 17.47 -7.47 9.12
C LEU A 80 18.29 -8.64 9.68
N ALA A 81 19.56 -8.41 10.01
CA ALA A 81 20.42 -9.44 10.60
C ALA A 81 19.90 -9.91 11.96
N GLU A 82 19.41 -8.99 12.79
CA GLU A 82 18.75 -9.32 14.06
C GLU A 82 17.49 -10.17 13.84
N LEU A 83 16.62 -9.79 12.91
CA LEU A 83 15.34 -10.48 12.66
C LEU A 83 15.49 -11.86 12.00
N LEU A 84 16.56 -12.05 11.22
CA LEU A 84 16.88 -13.34 10.61
C LEU A 84 17.74 -14.22 11.52
N GLU A 85 18.31 -13.67 12.58
CA GLU A 85 19.33 -14.33 13.41
C GLU A 85 20.50 -14.86 12.57
N ARG A 86 20.86 -14.12 11.51
CA ARG A 86 21.92 -14.47 10.55
C ARG A 86 22.68 -13.22 10.10
N PRO A 87 23.99 -13.30 9.84
CA PRO A 87 24.75 -12.16 9.31
C PRO A 87 24.22 -11.69 7.95
N VAL A 88 24.02 -10.38 7.81
CA VAL A 88 23.72 -9.71 6.54
C VAL A 88 24.96 -8.93 6.10
N ARG A 89 25.51 -9.29 4.94
CA ARG A 89 26.65 -8.61 4.33
C ARG A 89 26.17 -7.27 3.77
N TYR A 90 26.81 -6.19 4.19
CA TYR A 90 26.55 -4.84 3.68
C TYR A 90 27.86 -4.05 3.62
N THR A 91 28.02 -3.24 2.59
CA THR A 91 29.08 -2.23 2.50
C THR A 91 28.50 -0.97 1.87
N PRO A 92 28.75 0.23 2.41
CA PRO A 92 28.32 1.46 1.78
C PRO A 92 29.07 1.67 0.46
N THR A 93 28.34 2.05 -0.58
CA THR A 93 28.89 2.36 -1.91
C THR A 93 28.20 3.57 -2.51
N SER A 94 28.61 3.95 -3.72
CA SER A 94 27.89 4.95 -4.52
C SER A 94 26.57 4.47 -5.12
N GLY A 95 26.21 3.18 -4.97
CA GLY A 95 24.94 2.61 -5.43
C GLY A 95 25.09 1.21 -6.05
N PRO A 96 23.97 0.58 -6.46
CA PRO A 96 23.97 -0.80 -6.95
C PRO A 96 24.78 -1.00 -8.24
N GLY A 97 25.03 0.05 -9.02
CA GLY A 97 25.79 -0.02 -10.26
C GLY A 97 27.31 0.07 -10.10
N ALA A 98 27.80 0.40 -8.89
CA ALA A 98 29.21 0.68 -8.65
C ALA A 98 30.09 -0.58 -8.76
N SER A 99 31.32 -0.43 -9.27
CA SER A 99 32.27 -1.56 -9.43
C SER A 99 32.67 -2.20 -8.10
N GLU A 100 32.79 -1.38 -7.05
CA GLU A 100 32.99 -1.81 -5.66
C GLU A 100 31.82 -2.69 -5.16
N GLN A 101 30.58 -2.33 -5.47
CA GLN A 101 29.39 -3.12 -5.12
C GLN A 101 29.41 -4.47 -5.86
N GLN A 102 29.76 -4.46 -7.15
CA GLN A 102 29.85 -5.69 -7.95
C GLN A 102 30.89 -6.65 -7.39
N THR A 103 32.07 -6.14 -7.03
CA THR A 103 33.15 -6.91 -6.42
C THR A 103 32.70 -7.50 -5.07
N PHE A 104 32.01 -6.72 -4.26
CA PHE A 104 31.50 -7.16 -2.95
C PHE A 104 30.46 -8.28 -3.07
N VAL A 105 29.52 -8.17 -4.02
CA VAL A 105 28.51 -9.20 -4.31
C VAL A 105 29.19 -10.48 -4.80
N ALA A 106 30.17 -10.38 -5.70
CA ALA A 106 30.90 -11.53 -6.23
C ALA A 106 31.66 -12.33 -5.16
N ALA A 107 32.14 -11.66 -4.10
CA ALA A 107 32.81 -12.29 -2.97
C ALA A 107 31.88 -13.00 -1.97
N GLY A 108 30.56 -13.06 -2.24
CA GLY A 108 29.60 -13.74 -1.37
C GLY A 108 29.72 -15.25 -1.41
N GLU A 109 29.81 -15.85 -0.22
CA GLU A 109 29.80 -17.31 -0.04
C GLU A 109 28.41 -17.88 -0.26
N SER A 110 28.32 -19.18 -0.56
CA SER A 110 27.06 -19.89 -0.69
C SER A 110 26.23 -19.79 0.59
N GLY A 111 24.92 -19.52 0.45
CA GLY A 111 24.00 -19.34 1.59
C GLY A 111 24.13 -17.98 2.29
N SER A 112 25.02 -17.09 1.83
CA SER A 112 25.13 -15.74 2.38
C SER A 112 23.99 -14.83 1.95
N ILE A 113 23.76 -13.78 2.73
CA ILE A 113 22.79 -12.72 2.44
C ILE A 113 23.56 -11.43 2.22
N THR A 114 23.36 -10.78 1.08
CA THR A 114 24.00 -9.52 0.74
C THR A 114 22.95 -8.45 0.47
N LEU A 115 22.90 -7.38 1.27
CA LEU A 115 22.06 -6.23 1.00
C LEU A 115 22.83 -5.24 0.12
N LEU A 116 22.29 -4.94 -1.06
CA LEU A 116 22.82 -3.90 -1.93
C LEU A 116 22.62 -2.52 -1.29
N GLU A 117 23.48 -1.56 -1.66
CA GLU A 117 23.22 -0.16 -1.37
C GLU A 117 21.95 0.33 -2.07
N ASN A 118 21.35 1.40 -1.52
CA ASN A 118 20.08 1.98 -1.96
C ASN A 118 19.98 2.09 -3.49
N THR A 119 18.98 1.43 -4.09
CA THR A 119 18.84 1.39 -5.55
C THR A 119 18.69 2.77 -6.17
N ARG A 120 18.14 3.74 -5.43
CA ARG A 120 17.94 5.11 -5.90
C ARG A 120 19.18 6.00 -5.81
N PHE A 121 20.30 5.50 -5.29
CA PHE A 121 21.58 6.21 -5.45
C PHE A 121 22.07 6.18 -6.89
N ASP A 122 21.62 5.20 -7.68
CA ASP A 122 21.86 5.18 -9.11
C ASP A 122 20.72 5.88 -9.87
N ALA A 123 21.01 7.03 -10.50
CA ALA A 123 20.02 7.83 -11.22
C ALA A 123 19.36 7.11 -12.42
N ARG A 124 19.90 5.96 -12.81
CA ARG A 124 19.36 5.07 -13.85
C ARG A 124 18.16 4.24 -13.37
N GLU A 125 18.02 4.02 -12.06
CA GLU A 125 16.98 3.18 -11.46
C GLU A 125 15.57 3.63 -11.85
N THR A 126 15.23 4.89 -11.60
CA THR A 126 13.88 5.43 -11.84
C THR A 126 13.58 5.67 -13.32
N LYS A 127 14.59 5.55 -14.19
CA LYS A 127 14.47 5.66 -15.65
C LYS A 127 14.31 4.29 -16.32
N ASN A 128 14.33 3.21 -15.54
CA ASN A 128 14.36 1.85 -16.05
C ASN A 128 15.49 1.62 -17.07
N ASP A 129 16.67 2.13 -16.77
CA ASP A 129 17.79 2.07 -17.70
C ASP A 129 18.22 0.61 -17.93
N PRO A 130 18.29 0.14 -19.20
CA PRO A 130 18.67 -1.22 -19.52
C PRO A 130 20.07 -1.60 -19.03
N GLU A 131 21.02 -0.67 -18.94
CA GLU A 131 22.38 -0.96 -18.49
C GLU A 131 22.43 -1.21 -16.97
N LEU A 132 21.62 -0.50 -16.19
CA LEU A 132 21.49 -0.83 -14.78
C LEU A 132 20.76 -2.16 -14.58
N ALA A 133 19.70 -2.43 -15.36
CA ALA A 133 19.01 -3.71 -15.31
C ALA A 133 19.96 -4.89 -15.61
N LYS A 134 20.86 -4.75 -16.59
CA LYS A 134 21.91 -5.74 -16.88
C LYS A 134 22.90 -5.93 -15.73
N VAL A 135 23.32 -4.85 -15.08
CA VAL A 135 24.20 -4.95 -13.90
C VAL A 135 23.49 -5.71 -12.77
N LEU A 136 22.23 -5.38 -12.49
CA LEU A 136 21.42 -6.08 -11.48
C LEU A 136 21.22 -7.55 -11.84
N ALA A 137 20.93 -7.85 -13.12
CA ALA A 137 20.80 -9.23 -13.59
C ALA A 137 22.10 -10.03 -13.42
N GLY A 138 23.26 -9.39 -13.60
CA GLY A 138 24.57 -10.01 -13.37
C GLY A 138 24.84 -10.42 -11.92
N TYR A 139 23.99 -10.02 -10.97
CA TYR A 139 24.10 -10.43 -9.57
C TYR A 139 23.45 -11.76 -9.24
N ALA A 140 22.70 -12.40 -10.13
CA ALA A 140 21.93 -13.59 -9.78
C ALA A 140 21.61 -14.48 -10.99
N ASP A 141 21.18 -15.70 -10.69
CA ASP A 141 20.70 -16.66 -11.69
C ASP A 141 19.19 -16.48 -11.96
N LEU A 142 18.44 -15.96 -10.98
CA LEU A 142 17.02 -15.69 -11.06
C LEU A 142 16.61 -14.47 -10.23
N PHE A 143 15.42 -13.95 -10.51
CA PHE A 143 14.86 -12.77 -9.87
C PHE A 143 13.58 -13.12 -9.11
N VAL A 144 13.46 -12.60 -7.89
CA VAL A 144 12.23 -12.65 -7.08
C VAL A 144 11.80 -11.22 -6.79
N ASN A 145 10.58 -10.87 -7.20
CA ASN A 145 9.98 -9.60 -6.80
C ASN A 145 9.08 -9.82 -5.58
N ASP A 146 9.47 -9.26 -4.44
CA ASP A 146 8.72 -9.30 -3.19
C ASP A 146 8.35 -7.89 -2.71
N ALA A 147 8.39 -6.89 -3.62
CA ALA A 147 8.17 -5.48 -3.33
C ALA A 147 6.91 -4.94 -4.02
N PHE A 148 5.73 -5.40 -3.60
CA PHE A 148 4.45 -4.95 -4.19
C PHE A 148 4.31 -3.42 -4.24
N GLY A 149 4.67 -2.72 -3.16
CA GLY A 149 4.62 -1.25 -3.09
C GLY A 149 5.47 -0.53 -4.14
N ALA A 150 6.47 -1.18 -4.73
CA ALA A 150 7.30 -0.64 -5.81
C ALA A 150 6.88 -1.14 -7.20
N ALA A 151 5.99 -2.13 -7.30
CA ALA A 151 5.66 -2.81 -8.55
C ALA A 151 4.82 -1.97 -9.53
N HIS A 152 4.16 -0.91 -9.06
CA HIS A 152 3.44 0.05 -9.91
C HIS A 152 4.36 0.93 -10.77
N ARG A 153 5.68 0.89 -10.55
CA ARG A 153 6.66 1.66 -11.33
C ARG A 153 7.54 0.76 -12.17
N ALA A 154 7.73 1.14 -13.42
CA ALA A 154 8.73 0.56 -14.29
C ALA A 154 10.11 1.14 -13.90
N HIS A 155 10.83 0.45 -13.02
CA HIS A 155 12.21 0.78 -12.66
C HIS A 155 13.14 -0.39 -12.99
N ALA A 156 14.45 -0.13 -13.05
CA ALA A 156 15.44 -1.15 -13.39
C ALA A 156 15.38 -2.35 -12.42
N SER A 157 15.22 -2.08 -11.13
CA SER A 157 15.16 -3.12 -10.08
C SER A 157 13.79 -3.81 -9.89
N THR A 158 12.72 -3.33 -10.53
CA THR A 158 11.36 -3.89 -10.40
C THR A 158 10.83 -4.51 -11.67
N GLU A 159 11.21 -3.96 -12.82
CA GLU A 159 10.65 -4.27 -14.13
C GLU A 159 11.75 -4.68 -15.11
N GLY A 160 12.79 -3.85 -15.27
CA GLY A 160 13.83 -4.09 -16.26
C GLY A 160 14.59 -5.40 -16.02
N VAL A 161 15.00 -5.66 -14.77
CA VAL A 161 15.70 -6.89 -14.39
C VAL A 161 14.84 -8.14 -14.55
N ALA A 162 13.52 -8.04 -14.35
CA ALA A 162 12.58 -9.16 -14.46
C ALA A 162 12.45 -9.68 -15.92
N ARG A 163 12.82 -8.86 -16.90
CA ARG A 163 12.87 -9.23 -18.33
C ARG A 163 14.17 -9.89 -18.75
N LEU A 164 15.18 -9.89 -17.88
CA LEU A 164 16.51 -10.43 -18.17
C LEU A 164 16.77 -11.76 -17.47
N LEU A 165 16.03 -12.06 -16.41
CA LEU A 165 16.16 -13.28 -15.60
C LEU A 165 14.82 -14.02 -15.51
N PRO A 166 14.83 -15.35 -15.31
CA PRO A 166 13.66 -16.07 -14.82
C PRO A 166 13.13 -15.36 -13.56
N SER A 167 11.86 -14.99 -13.57
CA SER A 167 11.30 -14.04 -12.60
C SER A 167 10.02 -14.55 -11.94
N TYR A 168 9.99 -14.46 -10.61
CA TYR A 168 8.94 -15.02 -9.76
C TYR A 168 8.45 -13.99 -8.74
N ALA A 169 7.21 -14.15 -8.28
CA ALA A 169 6.69 -13.43 -7.13
C ALA A 169 7.18 -14.08 -5.83
N GLY A 170 7.66 -13.26 -4.90
CA GLY A 170 7.85 -13.66 -3.51
C GLY A 170 6.53 -13.76 -2.76
N ARG A 171 6.56 -14.25 -1.52
CA ARG A 171 5.35 -14.53 -0.73
C ARG A 171 4.59 -13.28 -0.32
N LEU A 172 5.27 -12.14 -0.09
CA LEU A 172 4.59 -10.87 0.17
C LEU A 172 3.83 -10.44 -1.08
N LEU A 173 4.50 -10.42 -2.24
CA LEU A 173 3.87 -10.03 -3.49
C LEU A 173 2.69 -10.94 -3.85
N GLU A 174 2.87 -12.26 -3.75
CA GLU A 174 1.83 -13.26 -3.98
C GLU A 174 0.61 -13.01 -3.10
N ARG A 175 0.81 -12.75 -1.80
CA ARG A 175 -0.28 -12.52 -0.85
C ARG A 175 -1.05 -11.24 -1.16
N GLU A 176 -0.34 -10.16 -1.56
CA GLU A 176 -0.97 -8.92 -2.00
C GLU A 176 -1.82 -9.12 -3.26
N LEU A 177 -1.28 -9.80 -4.27
CA LEU A 177 -1.99 -10.09 -5.52
C LEU A 177 -3.22 -10.97 -5.29
N THR A 178 -3.10 -11.97 -4.40
CA THR A 178 -4.21 -12.86 -4.04
C THR A 178 -5.31 -12.08 -3.31
N ALA A 179 -4.96 -11.34 -2.27
CA ALA A 179 -5.93 -10.60 -1.46
C ALA A 179 -6.64 -9.51 -2.26
N LEU A 180 -5.90 -8.72 -3.05
CA LEU A 180 -6.49 -7.64 -3.86
C LEU A 180 -7.20 -8.17 -5.10
N GLY A 181 -6.67 -9.21 -5.74
CA GLY A 181 -7.28 -9.85 -6.91
C GLY A 181 -8.65 -10.44 -6.59
N ALA A 182 -8.79 -11.10 -5.42
CA ALA A 182 -10.05 -11.65 -4.96
C ALA A 182 -11.16 -10.60 -4.80
N LEU A 183 -10.82 -9.33 -4.52
CA LEU A 183 -11.80 -8.24 -4.43
C LEU A 183 -12.34 -7.80 -5.79
N LEU A 184 -11.54 -7.94 -6.85
CA LEU A 184 -11.86 -7.44 -8.19
C LEU A 184 -12.48 -8.51 -9.10
N ASP A 185 -12.28 -9.79 -8.81
CA ASP A 185 -12.75 -10.90 -9.64
C ASP A 185 -14.13 -11.41 -9.18
N ASP A 186 -14.18 -12.12 -8.05
CA ASP A 186 -15.43 -12.69 -7.50
C ASP A 186 -15.45 -12.61 -5.96
N PRO A 187 -15.71 -11.43 -5.37
CA PRO A 187 -15.74 -11.25 -3.93
C PRO A 187 -17.00 -11.87 -3.31
N GLU A 188 -16.89 -12.41 -2.08
CA GLU A 188 -18.06 -12.87 -1.34
C GLU A 188 -19.00 -11.70 -1.02
N ARG A 189 -20.30 -11.90 -1.21
CA ARG A 189 -21.32 -10.85 -1.07
C ARG A 189 -22.12 -10.97 0.24
N PRO A 190 -22.47 -9.85 0.91
CA PRO A 190 -22.31 -8.47 0.44
C PRO A 190 -20.86 -7.98 0.50
N PHE A 191 -20.37 -7.42 -0.62
CA PHE A 191 -19.09 -6.74 -0.72
C PHE A 191 -19.27 -5.25 -0.44
N VAL A 192 -18.72 -4.81 0.69
CA VAL A 192 -18.76 -3.43 1.15
C VAL A 192 -17.40 -2.78 0.96
N VAL A 193 -17.37 -1.65 0.28
CA VAL A 193 -16.18 -0.80 0.16
C VAL A 193 -16.37 0.41 1.07
N VAL A 194 -15.37 0.73 1.87
CA VAL A 194 -15.31 1.94 2.69
C VAL A 194 -14.20 2.82 2.15
N LEU A 195 -14.55 4.01 1.65
CA LEU A 195 -13.61 4.96 1.09
C LEU A 195 -13.63 6.26 1.89
N GLY A 196 -12.46 6.74 2.25
CA GLY A 196 -12.29 8.00 2.95
C GLY A 196 -11.04 8.75 2.53
N GLY A 197 -10.61 9.67 3.39
CA GLY A 197 -9.50 10.59 3.11
C GLY A 197 -9.97 11.96 2.59
N ALA A 198 -9.01 12.77 2.16
CA ALA A 198 -9.22 14.20 1.97
C ALA A 198 -9.76 14.59 0.58
N LYS A 199 -9.37 13.85 -0.48
CA LYS A 199 -9.62 14.24 -1.87
C LYS A 199 -10.37 13.15 -2.62
N VAL A 200 -11.41 13.55 -3.34
CA VAL A 200 -12.09 12.70 -4.32
C VAL A 200 -11.15 12.38 -5.46
N SER A 201 -10.35 13.35 -5.92
CA SER A 201 -9.47 13.20 -7.08
C SER A 201 -8.50 12.02 -6.98
N ASP A 202 -8.00 11.74 -5.78
CA ASP A 202 -7.11 10.62 -5.49
C ASP A 202 -7.82 9.25 -5.50
N LYS A 203 -9.16 9.23 -5.54
CA LYS A 203 -9.99 8.02 -5.42
C LYS A 203 -10.90 7.76 -6.62
N ILE A 204 -10.93 8.65 -7.61
CA ILE A 204 -11.84 8.54 -8.77
C ILE A 204 -11.73 7.19 -9.46
N GLY A 205 -10.50 6.81 -9.84
CA GLY A 205 -10.26 5.56 -10.57
C GLY A 205 -10.68 4.35 -9.74
N VAL A 206 -10.47 4.40 -8.43
CA VAL A 206 -10.82 3.33 -7.51
C VAL A 206 -12.34 3.22 -7.39
N ILE A 207 -13.05 4.34 -7.21
CA ILE A 207 -14.52 4.34 -7.16
C ILE A 207 -15.09 3.79 -8.46
N SER A 208 -14.68 4.33 -9.61
CA SER A 208 -15.22 3.93 -10.92
C SER A 208 -15.00 2.43 -11.20
N ASN A 209 -13.83 1.90 -10.88
CA ASN A 209 -13.58 0.47 -11.04
C ASN A 209 -14.40 -0.38 -10.04
N LEU A 210 -14.48 0.05 -8.77
CA LEU A 210 -15.20 -0.69 -7.73
C LEU A 210 -16.73 -0.63 -7.88
N LEU A 211 -17.28 0.39 -8.55
CA LEU A 211 -18.69 0.40 -8.95
C LEU A 211 -19.04 -0.79 -9.86
N GLY A 212 -18.07 -1.41 -10.52
CA GLY A 212 -18.27 -2.63 -11.30
C GLY A 212 -18.47 -3.91 -10.49
N VAL A 213 -18.08 -3.92 -9.20
CA VAL A 213 -18.01 -5.16 -8.40
C VAL A 213 -18.66 -5.06 -7.02
N ALA A 214 -18.66 -3.89 -6.38
CA ALA A 214 -19.16 -3.69 -5.03
C ALA A 214 -20.69 -3.70 -4.94
N ASP A 215 -21.25 -4.22 -3.84
CA ASP A 215 -22.68 -4.08 -3.55
C ASP A 215 -22.99 -2.73 -2.89
N THR A 216 -22.04 -2.20 -2.11
CA THR A 216 -22.19 -0.95 -1.36
C THR A 216 -20.86 -0.25 -1.21
N ILE A 217 -20.84 1.05 -1.46
CA ILE A 217 -19.68 1.92 -1.25
C ILE A 217 -20.07 2.97 -0.21
N LEU A 218 -19.36 2.99 0.91
CA LEU A 218 -19.50 3.96 1.99
C LEU A 218 -18.44 5.05 1.80
N ILE A 219 -18.87 6.29 1.63
CA ILE A 219 -18.00 7.45 1.51
C ILE A 219 -17.91 8.15 2.87
N GLY A 220 -16.69 8.44 3.31
CA GLY A 220 -16.40 9.22 4.51
C GLY A 220 -15.24 10.18 4.28
N GLY A 221 -14.67 10.71 5.36
CA GLY A 221 -13.57 11.68 5.27
C GLY A 221 -14.01 12.99 4.61
N ALA A 222 -13.04 13.85 4.33
CA ALA A 222 -13.33 15.17 3.76
C ALA A 222 -13.84 15.09 2.31
N MET A 223 -13.52 14.02 1.59
CA MET A 223 -14.02 13.81 0.23
C MET A 223 -15.57 13.75 0.16
N ALA A 224 -16.24 13.35 1.24
CA ALA A 224 -17.70 13.32 1.35
C ALA A 224 -18.35 14.69 1.11
N PHE A 225 -17.68 15.79 1.48
CA PHE A 225 -18.22 17.14 1.32
C PHE A 225 -18.28 17.59 -0.15
N THR A 226 -17.45 17.00 -1.03
CA THR A 226 -17.56 17.24 -2.47
C THR A 226 -18.84 16.61 -3.03
N PHE A 227 -19.21 15.41 -2.57
CA PHE A 227 -20.50 14.79 -2.92
C PHE A 227 -21.69 15.57 -2.34
N ALA A 228 -21.62 15.98 -1.08
CA ALA A 228 -22.69 16.76 -0.44
C ALA A 228 -22.91 18.11 -1.14
N LYS A 229 -21.83 18.84 -1.48
CA LYS A 229 -21.92 20.09 -2.24
C LYS A 229 -22.41 19.86 -3.67
N ALA A 230 -22.01 18.76 -4.32
CA ALA A 230 -22.49 18.42 -5.65
C ALA A 230 -24.01 18.19 -5.69
N ALA A 231 -24.59 17.64 -4.61
CA ALA A 231 -26.02 17.49 -4.39
C ALA A 231 -26.75 18.79 -3.99
N GLY A 232 -26.03 19.92 -3.85
CA GLY A 232 -26.59 21.23 -3.49
C GLY A 232 -26.57 21.56 -2.00
N GLY A 233 -25.90 20.74 -1.17
CA GLY A 233 -25.77 20.96 0.27
C GLY A 233 -24.84 22.12 0.65
N ARG A 234 -25.06 22.67 1.84
CA ARG A 234 -24.19 23.68 2.48
C ARG A 234 -23.18 22.97 3.37
N VAL A 235 -21.89 23.12 3.07
CA VAL A 235 -20.81 22.38 3.73
C VAL A 235 -19.86 23.28 4.55
N GLY A 236 -20.25 24.53 4.82
CA GLY A 236 -19.43 25.50 5.56
C GLY A 236 -18.01 25.65 4.99
N ASP A 237 -17.02 25.64 5.88
CA ASP A 237 -15.59 25.75 5.57
C ASP A 237 -14.92 24.38 5.35
N SER A 238 -15.71 23.33 5.08
CA SER A 238 -15.20 21.97 4.85
C SER A 238 -14.37 21.89 3.56
N LEU A 239 -13.47 20.91 3.50
CA LEU A 239 -12.62 20.71 2.31
C LEU A 239 -13.47 20.17 1.16
N VAL A 240 -13.44 20.86 0.02
CA VAL A 240 -14.19 20.51 -1.20
C VAL A 240 -13.27 20.68 -2.41
N GLU A 241 -13.37 19.77 -3.37
CA GLU A 241 -12.78 19.94 -4.70
C GLU A 241 -13.85 20.49 -5.66
N ASP A 242 -13.96 21.82 -5.75
CA ASP A 242 -14.99 22.50 -6.56
C ASP A 242 -14.92 22.15 -8.05
N ASP A 243 -13.73 21.84 -8.57
CA ASP A 243 -13.53 21.40 -9.95
C ASP A 243 -13.91 19.93 -10.20
N LYS A 244 -14.39 19.22 -9.18
CA LYS A 244 -14.81 17.80 -9.22
C LYS A 244 -16.29 17.59 -8.90
N LEU A 245 -17.09 18.65 -8.78
CA LEU A 245 -18.52 18.52 -8.46
C LEU A 245 -19.31 17.76 -9.54
N ASP A 246 -19.06 18.05 -10.83
CA ASP A 246 -19.72 17.33 -11.93
C ASP A 246 -19.38 15.84 -11.90
N LEU A 247 -18.10 15.53 -11.71
CA LEU A 247 -17.64 14.16 -11.57
C LEU A 247 -18.29 13.43 -10.38
N ALA A 248 -18.48 14.09 -9.24
CA ALA A 248 -19.17 13.49 -8.11
C ALA A 248 -20.63 13.14 -8.45
N ARG A 249 -21.32 13.96 -9.25
CA ARG A 249 -22.68 13.66 -9.76
C ARG A 249 -22.67 12.49 -10.73
N ASP A 250 -21.68 12.44 -11.62
CA ASP A 250 -21.53 11.35 -12.58
C ASP A 250 -21.32 10.01 -11.86
N LEU A 251 -20.49 9.98 -10.81
CA LEU A 251 -20.27 8.77 -9.99
C LEU A 251 -21.54 8.31 -9.24
N VAL A 252 -22.35 9.24 -8.74
CA VAL A 252 -23.65 8.91 -8.12
C VAL A 252 -24.59 8.30 -9.15
N THR A 253 -24.67 8.91 -10.35
CA THR A 253 -25.50 8.43 -11.46
C THR A 253 -25.05 7.03 -11.91
N GLU A 254 -23.75 6.82 -12.09
CA GLU A 254 -23.18 5.52 -12.45
C GLU A 254 -23.49 4.45 -11.39
N ALA A 255 -23.41 4.81 -10.10
CA ALA A 255 -23.78 3.90 -9.02
C ALA A 255 -25.25 3.47 -9.08
N GLU A 256 -26.16 4.42 -9.33
CA GLU A 256 -27.59 4.15 -9.50
C GLU A 256 -27.86 3.24 -10.71
N GLU A 257 -27.24 3.53 -11.86
CA GLU A 257 -27.36 2.73 -13.09
C GLU A 257 -26.88 1.29 -12.89
N ARG A 258 -25.84 1.09 -12.07
CA ARG A 258 -25.28 -0.23 -11.75
C ARG A 258 -25.96 -0.91 -10.56
N GLY A 259 -26.89 -0.25 -9.89
CA GLY A 259 -27.56 -0.77 -8.70
C GLY A 259 -26.66 -0.87 -7.46
N VAL A 260 -25.55 -0.12 -7.44
CA VAL A 260 -24.62 -0.06 -6.31
C VAL A 260 -25.08 1.02 -5.33
N ARG A 261 -25.12 0.67 -4.04
CA ARG A 261 -25.46 1.65 -2.99
C ARG A 261 -24.25 2.53 -2.67
N LEU A 262 -24.14 3.69 -3.30
CA LEU A 262 -23.16 4.72 -2.94
C LEU A 262 -23.73 5.59 -1.82
N LEU A 263 -23.20 5.48 -0.60
CA LEU A 263 -23.72 6.14 0.60
C LEU A 263 -22.73 7.18 1.12
N VAL A 264 -23.20 8.42 1.25
CA VAL A 264 -22.49 9.51 1.93
C VAL A 264 -22.95 9.60 3.40
N PRO A 265 -22.20 10.29 4.28
CA PRO A 265 -22.62 10.52 5.67
C PRO A 265 -23.94 11.27 5.76
N ASP A 266 -24.76 10.95 6.76
CA ASP A 266 -26.01 11.68 7.05
C ASP A 266 -25.72 12.91 7.95
N ASP A 267 -24.79 12.73 8.89
CA ASP A 267 -24.35 13.71 9.87
C ASP A 267 -22.82 13.69 10.02
N VAL A 268 -22.27 14.81 10.52
CA VAL A 268 -20.84 15.03 10.67
C VAL A 268 -20.51 15.75 11.97
N VAL A 269 -19.34 15.45 12.51
CA VAL A 269 -18.74 16.18 13.63
C VAL A 269 -18.00 17.40 13.07
N CYS A 270 -18.38 18.58 13.53
CA CYS A 270 -17.85 19.86 13.09
C CYS A 270 -17.12 20.61 14.19
N ALA A 271 -16.11 21.38 13.79
CA ALA A 271 -15.45 22.39 14.62
C ALA A 271 -14.95 23.54 13.72
N PRO A 272 -14.60 24.73 14.26
CA PRO A 272 -14.06 25.81 13.43
C PRO A 272 -12.62 25.56 12.96
N ARG A 273 -11.88 24.68 13.65
CA ARG A 273 -10.48 24.33 13.35
C ARG A 273 -10.14 22.93 13.85
N VAL A 274 -9.08 22.35 13.29
CA VAL A 274 -8.50 21.07 13.73
C VAL A 274 -7.65 21.33 14.96
N GLU A 275 -8.19 21.08 16.15
CA GLU A 275 -7.46 21.21 17.41
C GLU A 275 -7.87 20.14 18.41
N ARG A 276 -6.88 19.63 19.15
CA ARG A 276 -7.10 18.58 20.14
C ARG A 276 -8.00 19.08 21.27
N GLY A 277 -9.06 18.33 21.55
CA GLY A 277 -9.97 18.61 22.67
C GLY A 277 -10.84 19.86 22.49
N ILE A 278 -10.94 20.38 21.27
CA ILE A 278 -11.87 21.47 20.95
C ILE A 278 -13.32 21.01 21.13
N GLU A 279 -14.19 21.96 21.49
CA GLU A 279 -15.64 21.73 21.50
C GLU A 279 -16.14 21.43 20.08
N ILE A 280 -17.00 20.43 19.97
CA ILE A 280 -17.58 19.96 18.71
C ILE A 280 -19.08 20.19 18.67
N ALA A 281 -19.61 20.32 17.45
CA ALA A 281 -21.04 20.27 17.17
C ALA A 281 -21.32 19.17 16.15
N VAL A 282 -22.54 18.63 16.15
CA VAL A 282 -22.99 17.67 15.14
C VAL A 282 -24.01 18.37 14.23
N HIS A 283 -23.81 18.26 12.93
CA HIS A 283 -24.69 18.83 11.91
C HIS A 283 -25.01 17.79 10.84
N ALA A 284 -26.10 17.99 10.10
CA ALA A 284 -26.32 17.24 8.86
C ALA A 284 -25.21 17.58 7.86
N ILE A 285 -24.80 16.61 7.02
CA ILE A 285 -23.69 16.84 6.07
C ILE A 285 -23.98 17.98 5.08
N ASP A 286 -25.25 18.20 4.76
CA ASP A 286 -25.75 19.17 3.79
C ASP A 286 -26.22 20.48 4.43
N ASP A 287 -26.05 20.64 5.75
CA ASP A 287 -26.43 21.84 6.48
C ASP A 287 -25.41 22.25 7.56
N ILE A 288 -24.15 22.43 7.13
CA ILE A 288 -23.05 22.90 7.98
C ILE A 288 -23.00 24.43 7.95
N PRO A 289 -23.02 25.11 9.13
CA PRO A 289 -22.92 26.57 9.20
C PRO A 289 -21.57 27.13 8.70
N ASP A 290 -21.58 28.35 8.19
CA ASP A 290 -20.34 29.09 7.84
C ASP A 290 -19.42 29.22 9.06
N GLY A 291 -18.10 29.10 8.84
CA GLY A 291 -17.10 29.11 9.92
C GLY A 291 -16.96 27.79 10.68
N GLN A 292 -17.76 26.78 10.35
CA GLN A 292 -17.58 25.39 10.81
C GLN A 292 -17.10 24.52 9.65
N LYS A 293 -16.33 23.49 9.96
CA LYS A 293 -15.95 22.45 8.98
C LYS A 293 -16.16 21.07 9.58
N GLY A 294 -16.62 20.13 8.76
CA GLY A 294 -16.76 18.74 9.15
C GLY A 294 -15.40 18.04 9.17
N LEU A 295 -15.13 17.33 10.25
CA LEU A 295 -13.81 16.76 10.58
C LEU A 295 -13.85 15.27 10.92
N ASP A 296 -15.04 14.71 11.15
CA ASP A 296 -15.30 13.27 11.28
C ASP A 296 -16.77 12.98 10.94
N VAL A 297 -17.10 11.72 10.70
CA VAL A 297 -18.50 11.29 10.54
C VAL A 297 -19.25 11.36 11.86
N GLY A 298 -20.54 11.70 11.81
CA GLY A 298 -21.38 11.87 12.99
C GLY A 298 -21.93 10.55 13.54
N PRO A 299 -22.54 10.59 14.75
CA PRO A 299 -23.06 9.41 15.42
C PRO A 299 -24.15 8.64 14.65
N ASP A 300 -24.99 9.30 13.85
CA ASP A 300 -26.01 8.59 13.05
C ASP A 300 -25.36 7.83 11.89
N THR A 301 -24.40 8.46 11.21
CA THR A 301 -23.60 7.86 10.15
C THR A 301 -22.83 6.67 10.67
N ILE A 302 -22.17 6.81 11.83
CA ILE A 302 -21.43 5.71 12.47
C ILE A 302 -22.34 4.50 12.66
N ARG A 303 -23.49 4.67 13.33
CA ARG A 303 -24.44 3.57 13.55
C ARG A 303 -24.91 2.91 12.27
N ARG A 304 -25.11 3.70 11.21
CA ARG A 304 -25.53 3.20 9.89
C ARG A 304 -24.42 2.40 9.22
N PHE A 305 -23.22 2.95 9.16
CA PHE A 305 -22.07 2.34 8.49
C PHE A 305 -21.62 1.08 9.22
N GLU A 306 -21.54 1.09 10.56
CA GLU A 306 -21.21 -0.10 11.36
C GLU A 306 -22.16 -1.26 11.05
N ARG A 307 -23.48 -1.02 11.01
CA ARG A 307 -24.46 -2.05 10.68
C ARG A 307 -24.23 -2.67 9.29
N ILE A 308 -23.85 -1.85 8.32
CA ILE A 308 -23.58 -2.31 6.95
C ILE A 308 -22.29 -3.15 6.93
N VAL A 309 -21.23 -2.68 7.57
CA VAL A 309 -19.94 -3.37 7.64
C VAL A 309 -20.07 -4.71 8.39
N LEU A 310 -20.78 -4.75 9.52
CA LEU A 310 -21.01 -5.96 10.30
C LEU A 310 -21.83 -7.03 9.56
N ALA A 311 -22.61 -6.63 8.54
CA ALA A 311 -23.39 -7.55 7.71
C ALA A 311 -22.64 -8.01 6.43
N ALA A 312 -21.44 -7.48 6.18
CA ALA A 312 -20.66 -7.79 4.98
C ALA A 312 -20.07 -9.20 5.04
N ARG A 313 -19.80 -9.77 3.86
CA ARG A 313 -18.96 -10.98 3.71
C ARG A 313 -17.56 -10.63 3.22
N THR A 314 -17.44 -9.55 2.47
CA THR A 314 -16.16 -8.96 2.08
C THR A 314 -16.14 -7.48 2.41
N VAL A 315 -15.03 -6.98 2.95
CA VAL A 315 -14.82 -5.56 3.21
C VAL A 315 -13.51 -5.09 2.60
N LEU A 316 -13.54 -4.02 1.82
CA LEU A 316 -12.36 -3.24 1.45
C LEU A 316 -12.44 -1.90 2.16
N TRP A 317 -11.43 -1.51 2.93
CA TRP A 317 -11.37 -0.17 3.53
C TRP A 317 -10.10 0.58 3.13
N ASN A 318 -10.29 1.77 2.56
CA ASN A 318 -9.23 2.65 2.10
C ASN A 318 -9.54 4.13 2.38
N GLY A 319 -8.88 4.70 3.39
CA GLY A 319 -8.99 6.08 3.84
C GLY A 319 -9.82 6.25 5.13
N PRO A 320 -9.36 7.06 6.09
CA PRO A 320 -10.05 7.30 7.36
C PRO A 320 -11.35 8.08 7.19
N MET A 321 -12.22 8.02 8.19
CA MET A 321 -13.53 8.70 8.18
C MET A 321 -13.47 10.16 8.65
N GLY A 322 -12.33 10.56 9.25
CA GLY A 322 -12.09 11.89 9.81
C GLY A 322 -10.59 12.14 9.99
N VAL A 323 -10.24 13.24 10.68
CA VAL A 323 -8.86 13.61 11.02
C VAL A 323 -8.39 12.81 12.24
N PHE A 324 -8.23 11.50 12.05
CA PHE A 324 -8.10 10.51 13.12
C PHE A 324 -6.86 10.69 14.02
N GLU A 325 -5.87 11.46 13.59
CA GLU A 325 -4.67 11.78 14.35
C GLU A 325 -4.95 12.76 15.51
N ILE A 326 -6.06 13.50 15.42
CA ILE A 326 -6.42 14.59 16.34
C ILE A 326 -7.79 14.32 16.99
N PRO A 327 -7.83 13.78 18.22
CA PRO A 327 -9.06 13.64 18.98
C PRO A 327 -9.71 15.02 19.23
N PRO A 328 -11.05 15.15 19.10
CA PRO A 328 -12.04 14.06 19.06
C PRO A 328 -12.43 13.57 17.65
N PHE A 329 -11.67 13.90 16.59
CA PHE A 329 -12.03 13.61 15.19
C PHE A 329 -11.65 12.19 14.72
N ASP A 330 -11.56 11.27 15.67
CA ASP A 330 -11.07 9.91 15.50
C ASP A 330 -12.13 8.84 15.85
N VAL A 331 -13.33 9.26 16.26
CA VAL A 331 -14.42 8.39 16.70
C VAL A 331 -14.97 7.56 15.54
N GLY A 332 -15.22 8.18 14.40
CA GLY A 332 -15.75 7.50 13.21
C GLY A 332 -14.75 6.50 12.63
N THR A 333 -13.48 6.88 12.53
CA THR A 333 -12.42 5.99 12.07
C THR A 333 -12.26 4.78 12.99
N ARG A 334 -12.32 4.98 14.32
CA ARG A 334 -12.34 3.88 15.29
C ARG A 334 -13.52 2.95 15.13
N ALA A 335 -14.72 3.52 15.01
CA ALA A 335 -15.95 2.74 14.88
C ALA A 335 -15.91 1.81 13.67
N ILE A 336 -15.48 2.33 12.51
CA ILE A 336 -15.29 1.50 11.31
C ILE A 336 -14.21 0.44 11.54
N ALA A 337 -13.06 0.78 12.12
CA ALA A 337 -12.00 -0.19 12.39
C ALA A 337 -12.48 -1.36 13.27
N HIS A 338 -13.25 -1.06 14.31
CA HIS A 338 -13.86 -2.08 15.16
C HIS A 338 -14.91 -2.91 14.42
N ALA A 339 -15.81 -2.27 13.67
CA ALA A 339 -16.81 -2.98 12.89
C ALA A 339 -16.20 -3.93 11.86
N VAL A 340 -15.13 -3.52 11.18
CA VAL A 340 -14.41 -4.41 10.24
C VAL A 340 -13.82 -5.59 10.99
N ALA A 341 -13.11 -5.36 12.10
CA ALA A 341 -12.50 -6.40 12.91
C ALA A 341 -13.50 -7.37 13.54
N GLU A 342 -14.75 -6.95 13.74
CA GLU A 342 -15.82 -7.73 14.38
C GLU A 342 -16.79 -8.40 13.37
N SER A 343 -16.77 -7.97 12.11
CA SER A 343 -17.69 -8.46 11.07
C SER A 343 -17.55 -9.95 10.75
N GLY A 344 -16.35 -10.53 10.96
CA GLY A 344 -16.01 -11.87 10.47
C GLY A 344 -15.93 -11.97 8.94
N ALA A 345 -15.98 -10.83 8.23
CA ALA A 345 -15.82 -10.75 6.78
C ALA A 345 -14.37 -11.00 6.37
N SER A 346 -14.16 -11.42 5.11
CA SER A 346 -12.86 -11.28 4.47
C SER A 346 -12.56 -9.78 4.31
N SER A 347 -11.59 -9.27 5.06
CA SER A 347 -11.32 -7.83 5.12
C SER A 347 -9.94 -7.48 4.56
N VAL A 348 -9.90 -6.50 3.67
CA VAL A 348 -8.67 -5.93 3.13
C VAL A 348 -8.59 -4.44 3.49
N ILE A 349 -7.49 -4.04 4.13
CA ILE A 349 -7.18 -2.65 4.44
C ILE A 349 -6.08 -2.16 3.51
N GLY A 350 -6.31 -1.05 2.82
CA GLY A 350 -5.34 -0.42 1.94
C GLY A 350 -5.15 1.06 2.23
N GLY A 351 -4.01 1.61 1.79
CA GLY A 351 -3.65 3.02 2.01
C GLY A 351 -2.95 3.24 3.36
N GLY A 352 -1.89 4.05 3.34
CA GLY A 352 -1.03 4.26 4.50
C GLY A 352 -1.80 4.73 5.75
N ASP A 353 -2.74 5.65 5.58
CA ASP A 353 -3.50 6.24 6.68
C ASP A 353 -4.45 5.22 7.34
N SER A 354 -5.13 4.37 6.56
CA SER A 354 -5.97 3.31 7.12
C SER A 354 -5.15 2.24 7.84
N VAL A 355 -3.98 1.89 7.31
CA VAL A 355 -3.04 0.96 7.97
C VAL A 355 -2.55 1.56 9.29
N ALA A 356 -2.16 2.83 9.29
CA ALA A 356 -1.76 3.55 10.50
C ALA A 356 -2.91 3.60 11.54
N ALA A 357 -4.14 3.84 11.09
CA ALA A 357 -5.31 3.84 11.94
C ALA A 357 -5.54 2.47 12.61
N VAL A 358 -5.63 1.36 11.87
CA VAL A 358 -5.88 0.03 12.48
C VAL A 358 -4.78 -0.41 13.43
N ASN A 359 -3.53 -0.02 13.16
CA ASN A 359 -2.40 -0.27 14.06
C ASN A 359 -2.53 0.56 15.35
N ALA A 360 -2.81 1.87 15.24
CA ALA A 360 -2.95 2.75 16.40
C ALA A 360 -4.14 2.35 17.30
N ILE A 361 -5.21 1.82 16.71
CA ILE A 361 -6.40 1.35 17.42
C ILE A 361 -6.18 -0.04 18.04
N GLY A 362 -5.20 -0.80 17.55
CA GLY A 362 -4.87 -2.13 18.06
C GLY A 362 -5.82 -3.22 17.58
N VAL A 363 -6.24 -3.15 16.31
CA VAL A 363 -7.12 -4.17 15.69
C VAL A 363 -6.52 -4.85 14.46
N ALA A 364 -5.29 -4.50 14.08
CA ALA A 364 -4.65 -4.98 12.87
C ALA A 364 -4.49 -6.52 12.82
N ASP A 365 -4.33 -7.17 13.96
CA ASP A 365 -4.26 -8.63 14.11
C ASP A 365 -5.60 -9.34 13.85
N ARG A 366 -6.71 -8.61 13.90
CA ARG A 366 -8.07 -9.10 13.60
C ARG A 366 -8.53 -8.78 12.19
N ILE A 367 -7.67 -8.19 11.36
CA ILE A 367 -7.93 -7.89 9.96
C ILE A 367 -7.38 -9.02 9.08
N GLY A 368 -8.17 -9.47 8.09
CA GLY A 368 -7.78 -10.51 7.14
C GLY A 368 -6.49 -10.21 6.36
N HIS A 369 -6.39 -9.03 5.74
CA HIS A 369 -5.16 -8.58 5.08
C HIS A 369 -4.95 -7.07 5.22
N VAL A 370 -3.76 -6.68 5.67
CA VAL A 370 -3.30 -5.29 5.76
C VAL A 370 -2.26 -5.08 4.68
N SER A 371 -2.62 -4.33 3.63
CA SER A 371 -1.77 -4.12 2.46
C SER A 371 -0.64 -3.14 2.76
N THR A 372 0.57 -3.54 2.39
CA THR A 372 1.80 -2.73 2.48
C THR A 372 2.11 -1.96 1.20
N GLY A 373 1.28 -2.14 0.15
CA GLY A 373 1.53 -1.59 -1.19
C GLY A 373 1.32 -0.08 -1.34
N GLY A 374 0.62 0.57 -0.42
CA GLY A 374 0.33 2.01 -0.48
C GLY A 374 -0.32 2.40 -1.82
N GLY A 375 0.39 3.23 -2.61
CA GLY A 375 -0.06 3.64 -3.94
C GLY A 375 -0.17 2.49 -4.95
N ALA A 376 0.63 1.42 -4.82
CA ALA A 376 0.51 0.25 -5.70
C ALA A 376 -0.84 -0.47 -5.52
N SER A 377 -1.31 -0.57 -4.26
CA SER A 377 -2.62 -1.15 -3.96
C SER A 377 -3.74 -0.33 -4.59
N LEU A 378 -3.63 1.00 -4.55
CA LEU A 378 -4.60 1.90 -5.19
C LEU A 378 -4.62 1.70 -6.71
N GLU A 379 -3.46 1.78 -7.38
CA GLU A 379 -3.39 1.59 -8.83
C GLU A 379 -3.90 0.20 -9.26
N PHE A 380 -3.64 -0.84 -8.47
CA PHE A 380 -4.19 -2.16 -8.69
C PHE A 380 -5.72 -2.17 -8.57
N LEU A 381 -6.28 -1.54 -7.53
CA LEU A 381 -7.72 -1.41 -7.33
C LEU A 381 -8.41 -0.53 -8.38
N GLU A 382 -7.67 0.34 -9.07
CA GLU A 382 -8.14 1.06 -10.27
C GLU A 382 -8.20 0.17 -11.52
N GLY A 383 -7.78 -1.09 -11.42
CA GLY A 383 -7.70 -2.02 -12.56
C GLY A 383 -6.47 -1.80 -13.44
N ARG A 384 -5.45 -1.06 -12.97
CA ARG A 384 -4.23 -0.83 -13.75
C ARG A 384 -3.31 -2.04 -13.69
N THR A 385 -2.67 -2.30 -14.83
CA THR A 385 -1.56 -3.26 -14.91
C THR A 385 -0.32 -2.69 -14.23
N LEU A 386 0.15 -3.33 -13.17
CA LEU A 386 1.38 -2.95 -12.48
C LEU A 386 2.61 -3.44 -13.29
N PRO A 387 3.51 -2.57 -13.78
CA PRO A 387 4.62 -2.97 -14.65
C PRO A 387 5.53 -4.04 -14.05
N GLY A 388 5.87 -3.94 -12.77
CA GLY A 388 6.73 -4.89 -12.07
C GLY A 388 6.07 -6.24 -11.79
N VAL A 389 4.74 -6.34 -11.88
CA VAL A 389 4.00 -7.61 -11.83
C VAL A 389 3.90 -8.20 -13.24
N ALA A 390 3.55 -7.37 -14.22
CA ALA A 390 3.42 -7.78 -15.62
C ALA A 390 4.72 -8.27 -16.26
N ALA A 391 5.88 -7.84 -15.72
CA ALA A 391 7.19 -8.31 -16.17
C ALA A 391 7.54 -9.72 -15.65
N LEU A 392 6.87 -10.23 -14.60
CA LEU A 392 7.15 -11.55 -14.06
C LEU A 392 6.73 -12.66 -15.02
N GLY A 393 7.57 -13.69 -15.14
CA GLY A 393 7.33 -14.80 -16.07
C GLY A 393 7.47 -14.46 -17.55
N SER A 394 7.92 -13.25 -17.90
CA SER A 394 8.06 -12.83 -19.30
C SER A 394 9.28 -13.41 -20.03
N VAL A 395 10.20 -14.04 -19.30
CA VAL A 395 11.33 -14.80 -19.87
C VAL A 395 10.92 -16.27 -19.97
N GLY A 396 10.22 -16.61 -21.06
CA GLY A 396 9.64 -17.94 -21.26
C GLY A 396 9.05 -18.13 -22.66
N GLY A 397 9.93 -18.18 -23.66
CA GLY A 397 9.60 -18.48 -25.05
C GLY A 397 10.87 -18.52 -25.89
N ALA A 398 11.65 -19.59 -25.72
CA ALA A 398 12.61 -20.04 -26.72
C ALA A 398 12.04 -21.28 -27.40
#